data_AF-A0A438DU20-F1
#
_entry.id   AF-A0A438DU20-F1
#
_cell.length_a   1.000
_cell.length_b   1.000
_cell.length_c   1.000
_cell.angle_alpha   90.00
_cell.angle_beta   90.00
_cell.angle_gamma   90.00
#
_symmetry.space_group_name_H-M   'P 1'
#
loop_
_entity.id
_entity.type
_entity.pdbx_description
1 polymer ?
#
loop_
_entity_poly.entity_id
_entity_poly.type
_entity_poly.pdbx_seq_one_letter_code
_entity_poly.pdbx_strand_id
1 'polypeptide(L)'
;MKATFFITYIMVDGWAGVSGEILRLKPMIIYHLKNFFTVKTEKDREEAMDPGSLSFNTGEPQIQLYFLLGLVYAVVTPILLPFIIVFFGLAYVVFRHQIINVYNQEYESAAAFWPDVHMRIIVALVVSQLLLMGLLSTKQAAQSTPLLIALPVLTIWFHFFCKGRYEPAFVRYPLQEAMMKDTLERVREPNLNLKGYLREAYFHPIFKAGDDDSEMDEASEVEMVQKPELVPTKRHSRRHTPMSSIGSDAPLLNQPAPNL
;
A
#
# COMPACT_ATOMS: atom_id res chain seq x y z
N MET A 1 17.80 -21.01 25.37
CA MET A 1 16.68 -21.15 26.33
C MET A 1 15.46 -20.29 25.97
N LYS A 2 15.61 -18.98 25.66
CA LYS A 2 14.45 -18.13 25.32
C LYS A 2 13.85 -18.33 23.91
N ALA A 3 14.60 -18.91 22.97
CA ALA A 3 14.11 -19.16 21.59
C ALA A 3 12.87 -20.07 21.55
N THR A 4 12.77 -21.09 22.42
CA THR A 4 11.62 -21.99 22.48
C THR A 4 10.32 -21.25 22.80
N PHE A 5 10.37 -20.25 23.69
CA PHE A 5 9.22 -19.40 23.99
C PHE A 5 8.75 -18.62 22.75
N PHE A 6 9.68 -18.05 21.97
CA PHE A 6 9.33 -17.33 20.76
C PHE A 6 8.78 -18.23 19.67
N ILE A 7 9.26 -19.48 19.55
CA ILE A 7 8.67 -20.47 18.64
C ILE A 7 7.21 -20.74 19.03
N THR A 8 6.94 -21.01 20.31
CA THR A 8 5.55 -21.23 20.78
C THR A 8 4.68 -20.00 20.61
N TYR A 9 5.24 -18.81 20.82
CA TYR A 9 4.53 -17.54 20.61
C TYR A 9 4.13 -17.36 19.14
N ILE A 10 5.04 -17.58 18.19
CA ILE A 10 4.75 -17.49 16.75
C ILE A 10 3.69 -18.51 16.32
N MET A 11 3.74 -19.73 16.87
CA MET A 11 2.73 -20.76 16.56
C MET A 11 1.34 -20.37 17.07
N VAL A 12 1.23 -19.81 18.28
CA VAL A 12 -0.05 -19.45 18.87
C VAL A 12 -0.58 -18.13 18.28
N ASP A 13 0.18 -17.05 18.42
CA ASP A 13 -0.25 -15.72 17.99
C ASP A 13 -0.23 -15.56 16.46
N GLY A 14 0.79 -16.11 15.81
CA GLY A 14 0.96 -16.00 14.37
C GLY A 14 0.08 -17.00 13.61
N TRP A 15 0.36 -18.30 13.74
CA TRP A 15 -0.34 -19.31 12.92
C TRP A 15 -1.81 -19.43 13.29
N ALA A 16 -2.12 -19.63 14.58
CA ALA A 16 -3.51 -19.75 15.00
C ALA A 16 -4.27 -18.42 14.89
N GLY A 17 -3.60 -17.27 15.12
CA GLY A 17 -4.19 -15.95 14.91
C GLY A 17 -4.62 -15.72 13.46
N VAL A 18 -3.72 -15.91 12.50
CA VAL A 18 -4.06 -15.74 11.08
C VAL A 18 -5.08 -16.78 10.59
N SER A 19 -4.98 -18.03 11.09
CA SER A 19 -5.98 -19.05 10.78
C SER A 19 -7.36 -18.73 11.39
N GLY A 20 -7.41 -18.04 12.52
CA GLY A 20 -8.65 -17.55 13.11
C GLY A 20 -9.22 -16.33 12.39
N GLU A 21 -8.34 -15.47 11.85
CA GLU A 21 -8.75 -14.27 11.12
C GLU A 21 -9.58 -14.62 9.89
N ILE A 22 -9.32 -15.74 9.19
CA ILE A 22 -10.12 -16.16 8.04
C ILE A 22 -11.61 -16.40 8.39
N LEU A 23 -11.90 -16.85 9.60
CA LEU A 23 -13.26 -17.12 10.06
C LEU A 23 -14.01 -15.85 10.42
N ARG A 24 -13.30 -14.75 10.71
CA ARG A 24 -13.85 -13.46 11.14
C ARG A 24 -14.99 -13.60 12.15
N LEU A 25 -14.73 -14.30 13.26
CA LEU A 25 -15.75 -14.63 14.27
C LEU A 25 -16.49 -13.40 14.81
N LYS A 26 -15.77 -12.28 15.02
CA LYS A 26 -16.33 -11.04 15.56
C LYS A 26 -17.44 -10.46 14.67
N PRO A 27 -17.19 -10.09 13.39
CA PRO A 27 -18.25 -9.57 12.52
C PRO A 27 -19.33 -10.62 12.23
N MET A 28 -18.99 -11.91 12.16
CA MET A 28 -19.98 -12.97 11.97
C MET A 28 -21.02 -13.00 13.11
N ILE A 29 -20.57 -12.97 14.36
CA ILE A 29 -21.47 -12.98 15.54
C ILE A 29 -22.29 -11.69 15.60
N ILE A 30 -21.66 -10.53 15.36
CA ILE A 30 -22.35 -9.23 15.39
C ILE A 30 -23.41 -9.16 14.29
N TYR A 31 -23.11 -9.66 13.08
CA TYR A 31 -24.07 -9.71 11.98
C TYR A 31 -25.31 -10.53 12.35
N HIS A 32 -25.13 -11.76 12.85
CA HIS A 32 -26.28 -12.59 13.25
C HIS A 32 -27.09 -11.97 14.39
N LEU A 33 -26.43 -11.30 15.33
CA LEU A 33 -27.10 -10.59 16.43
C LEU A 33 -27.91 -9.39 15.91
N LYS A 34 -27.32 -8.54 15.05
CA LYS A 34 -27.99 -7.41 14.42
C LYS A 34 -29.17 -7.86 13.55
N ASN A 35 -28.97 -8.92 12.77
CA ASN A 35 -30.00 -9.50 11.91
C ASN A 35 -31.20 -10.03 12.72
N PHE A 36 -30.96 -10.62 13.91
CA PHE A 36 -32.04 -11.13 14.75
C PHE A 36 -32.81 -10.02 15.48
N PHE A 37 -32.13 -8.97 15.94
CA PHE A 37 -32.75 -7.95 16.81
C PHE A 37 -33.14 -6.64 16.12
N THR A 38 -32.41 -6.20 15.09
CA THR A 38 -32.46 -4.81 14.60
C THR A 38 -32.93 -4.70 13.15
N VAL A 39 -32.59 -5.67 12.29
CA VAL A 39 -32.89 -5.60 10.85
C VAL A 39 -34.39 -5.70 10.59
N LYS A 40 -34.98 -4.66 9.99
CA LYS A 40 -36.40 -4.65 9.55
C LYS A 40 -36.52 -4.46 8.04
N THR A 41 -35.57 -3.78 7.43
CA THR A 41 -35.53 -3.47 5.99
C THR A 41 -34.25 -4.01 5.33
N GLU A 42 -34.25 -4.11 4.00
CA GLU A 42 -33.05 -4.52 3.24
C GLU A 42 -31.89 -3.53 3.40
N LYS A 43 -32.18 -2.23 3.60
CA LYS A 43 -31.14 -1.21 3.87
C LYS A 43 -30.43 -1.46 5.20
N ASP A 44 -31.19 -1.81 6.26
CA ASP A 44 -30.60 -2.15 7.57
C ASP A 44 -29.70 -3.39 7.48
N ARG A 45 -29.98 -4.29 6.52
CA ARG A 45 -29.17 -5.48 6.28
C ARG A 45 -27.85 -5.16 5.60
N GLU A 46 -27.85 -4.23 4.64
CA GLU A 46 -26.62 -3.72 4.02
C GLU A 46 -25.72 -3.05 5.06
N GLU A 47 -26.28 -2.22 5.94
CA GLU A 47 -25.54 -1.60 7.06
C GLU A 47 -24.99 -2.64 8.06
N ALA A 48 -25.72 -3.75 8.27
CA ALA A 48 -25.25 -4.84 9.12
C ALA A 48 -24.12 -5.66 8.47
N MET A 49 -23.99 -5.64 7.14
CA MET A 49 -22.98 -6.39 6.37
C MET A 49 -21.62 -5.68 6.27
N ASP A 50 -21.40 -4.56 6.97
CA ASP A 50 -20.13 -3.84 6.94
C ASP A 50 -18.96 -4.72 7.42
N PRO A 51 -18.01 -5.07 6.50
CA PRO A 51 -16.86 -5.87 6.86
C PRO A 51 -15.80 -5.06 7.61
N GLY A 52 -15.84 -3.73 7.59
CA GLY A 52 -14.77 -2.86 8.10
C GLY A 52 -13.48 -2.90 7.27
N SER A 53 -12.50 -2.13 7.72
CA SER A 53 -11.19 -1.99 7.08
C SER A 53 -10.11 -2.91 7.66
N LEU A 54 -9.00 -3.02 6.92
CA LEU A 54 -7.80 -3.71 7.38
C LEU A 54 -7.20 -2.96 8.58
N SER A 55 -7.03 -3.67 9.70
CA SER A 55 -6.48 -3.12 10.94
C SER A 55 -4.95 -2.93 10.85
N PHE A 56 -4.53 -1.89 10.13
CA PHE A 56 -3.12 -1.51 10.00
C PHE A 56 -2.46 -1.30 11.36
N ASN A 57 -3.20 -0.74 12.32
CA ASN A 57 -2.76 -0.49 13.70
C ASN A 57 -2.35 -1.76 14.47
N THR A 58 -2.95 -2.92 14.20
CA THR A 58 -2.62 -4.17 14.89
C THR A 58 -1.69 -5.05 14.05
N GLY A 59 -1.96 -5.17 12.75
CA GLY A 59 -1.21 -6.06 11.87
C GLY A 59 0.21 -5.59 11.60
N GLU A 60 0.42 -4.28 11.42
CA GLU A 60 1.74 -3.74 11.09
C GLU A 60 2.77 -3.92 12.21
N PRO A 61 2.47 -3.61 13.49
CA PRO A 61 3.41 -3.86 14.58
C PRO A 61 3.71 -5.35 14.79
N GLN A 62 2.71 -6.23 14.59
CA GLN A 62 2.88 -7.68 14.73
C GLN A 62 3.87 -8.22 13.70
N ILE A 63 3.73 -7.82 12.44
CA ILE A 63 4.66 -8.20 11.37
C ILE A 63 6.08 -7.69 11.67
N GLN A 64 6.21 -6.47 12.18
CA GLN A 64 7.51 -5.90 12.54
C GLN A 64 8.19 -6.63 13.69
N LEU A 65 7.42 -7.11 14.67
CA LEU A 65 7.94 -7.96 15.74
C LEU A 65 8.53 -9.25 15.19
N TYR A 66 7.85 -9.92 14.25
CA TYR A 66 8.37 -11.13 13.64
C TYR A 66 9.58 -10.87 12.74
N PHE A 67 9.64 -9.74 12.04
CA PHE A 67 10.84 -9.30 11.34
C PHE A 67 12.03 -9.12 12.30
N LEU A 68 11.82 -8.43 13.43
CA LEU A 68 12.85 -8.24 14.45
C LEU A 68 13.33 -9.59 15.01
N LEU A 69 12.40 -10.48 15.39
CA LEU A 69 12.75 -11.81 15.89
C LEU A 69 13.51 -12.62 14.85
N GLY A 70 13.09 -12.58 13.58
CA GLY A 70 13.79 -13.24 12.47
C GLY A 70 15.22 -12.73 12.31
N LEU A 71 15.42 -11.42 12.29
CA LEU A 71 16.75 -10.82 12.14
C LEU A 71 17.67 -11.10 13.33
N VAL A 72 17.15 -11.05 14.56
CA VAL A 72 17.95 -11.31 15.78
C VAL A 72 18.31 -12.79 15.89
N TYR A 73 17.34 -13.68 15.67
CA TYR A 73 17.55 -15.12 15.86
C TYR A 73 18.10 -15.84 14.63
N ALA A 74 18.18 -15.20 13.45
CA ALA A 74 18.77 -15.81 12.25
C ALA A 74 20.18 -16.36 12.49
N VAL A 75 21.02 -15.61 13.21
CA VAL A 75 22.40 -16.00 13.50
C VAL A 75 22.51 -16.85 14.77
N VAL A 76 21.60 -16.67 15.73
CA VAL A 76 21.68 -17.30 17.06
C VAL A 76 21.03 -18.70 17.07
N THR A 77 19.82 -18.83 16.53
CA THR A 77 19.06 -20.09 16.47
C THR A 77 18.27 -20.16 15.16
N PRO A 78 18.86 -20.69 14.07
CA PRO A 78 18.24 -20.69 12.75
C PRO A 78 16.97 -21.54 12.65
N ILE A 79 16.75 -22.45 13.62
CA ILE A 79 15.54 -23.27 13.74
C ILE A 79 14.26 -22.41 13.87
N LEU A 80 14.37 -21.16 14.33
CA LEU A 80 13.22 -20.25 14.44
C LEU A 80 12.74 -19.72 13.07
N LEU A 81 13.63 -19.63 12.07
CA LEU A 81 13.32 -19.03 10.77
C LEU A 81 12.24 -19.78 9.96
N PRO A 82 12.25 -21.13 9.86
CA PRO A 82 11.18 -21.86 9.20
C PRO A 82 9.79 -21.52 9.73
N PHE A 83 9.64 -21.31 11.05
CA PHE A 83 8.35 -20.97 11.65
C PHE A 83 7.84 -19.59 11.22
N ILE A 84 8.76 -18.62 11.13
CA ILE A 84 8.45 -17.28 10.63
C ILE A 84 8.11 -17.32 9.13
N ILE A 85 8.84 -18.09 8.33
CA ILE A 85 8.59 -18.21 6.89
C ILE A 85 7.20 -18.82 6.63
N VAL A 86 6.85 -19.87 7.38
CA VAL A 86 5.51 -20.48 7.30
C VAL A 86 4.43 -19.47 7.71
N PHE A 87 4.67 -18.69 8.78
CA PHE A 87 3.78 -17.60 9.17
C PHE A 87 3.57 -16.61 8.01
N PHE A 88 4.64 -16.11 7.39
CA PHE A 88 4.53 -15.14 6.30
C PHE A 88 3.84 -15.72 5.06
N GLY A 89 4.09 -16.99 4.74
CA GLY A 89 3.40 -17.67 3.65
C GLY A 89 1.90 -17.79 3.88
N LEU A 90 1.50 -18.21 5.09
CA LEU A 90 0.10 -18.36 5.47
C LEU A 90 -0.60 -16.99 5.56
N ALA A 91 0.04 -16.00 6.19
CA ALA A 91 -0.44 -14.62 6.25
C ALA A 91 -0.64 -14.01 4.86
N TYR A 92 0.31 -14.21 3.94
CA TYR A 92 0.17 -13.72 2.58
C TYR A 92 -1.07 -14.28 1.88
N VAL A 93 -1.30 -15.59 1.95
CA VAL A 93 -2.46 -16.22 1.30
C VAL A 93 -3.78 -15.77 1.93
N VAL A 94 -3.86 -15.74 3.26
CA VAL A 94 -5.09 -15.36 3.98
C VAL A 94 -5.43 -13.89 3.76
N PHE A 95 -4.49 -12.96 4.02
CA PHE A 95 -4.76 -11.54 3.85
C PHE A 95 -4.99 -11.18 2.38
N ARG A 96 -4.31 -11.82 1.42
CA ARG A 96 -4.63 -11.64 0.00
C ARG A 96 -6.06 -12.04 -0.33
N HIS A 97 -6.54 -13.16 0.21
CA HIS A 97 -7.92 -13.59 0.02
C HIS A 97 -8.91 -12.58 0.63
N GLN A 98 -8.65 -12.10 1.84
CA GLN A 98 -9.54 -11.18 2.54
C GLN A 98 -9.56 -9.77 1.92
N ILE A 99 -8.42 -9.28 1.44
CA ILE A 99 -8.35 -7.97 0.75
C ILE A 99 -9.20 -8.01 -0.54
N ILE A 100 -9.23 -9.14 -1.25
CA ILE A 100 -10.00 -9.25 -2.49
C ILE A 100 -11.50 -9.42 -2.22
N ASN A 101 -11.87 -10.22 -1.21
CA ASN A 101 -13.25 -10.68 -1.05
C ASN A 101 -14.04 -10.00 0.05
N VAL A 102 -13.38 -9.31 1.00
CA VAL A 102 -14.02 -8.93 2.26
C VAL A 102 -13.74 -7.49 2.66
N TYR A 103 -12.49 -7.10 2.86
CA TYR A 103 -12.19 -5.80 3.47
C TYR A 103 -12.57 -4.63 2.56
N ASN A 104 -13.19 -3.62 3.16
CA ASN A 104 -13.43 -2.34 2.50
C ASN A 104 -12.40 -1.31 2.95
N GLN A 105 -11.78 -0.60 2.02
CA GLN A 105 -10.76 0.38 2.34
C GLN A 105 -11.39 1.73 2.65
N GLU A 106 -11.39 2.13 3.92
CA GLU A 106 -11.97 3.41 4.37
C GLU A 106 -11.19 4.64 3.90
N TYR A 107 -9.87 4.52 3.74
CA TYR A 107 -9.00 5.64 3.34
C TYR A 107 -7.90 5.17 2.39
N GLU A 108 -7.61 5.98 1.38
CA GLU A 108 -6.54 5.73 0.42
C GLU A 108 -5.32 6.61 0.71
N SER A 109 -4.26 6.01 1.25
CA SER A 109 -3.00 6.68 1.56
C SER A 109 -1.92 6.53 0.48
N ALA A 110 -2.20 5.75 -0.58
CA ALA A 110 -1.25 5.45 -1.66
C ALA A 110 0.13 4.95 -1.16
N ALA A 111 0.15 4.12 -0.11
CA ALA A 111 1.35 3.56 0.51
C ALA A 111 2.33 4.60 1.09
N ALA A 112 1.85 5.78 1.49
CA ALA A 112 2.65 6.81 2.15
C ALA A 112 3.34 6.36 3.46
N PHE A 113 2.89 5.26 4.08
CA PHE A 113 3.49 4.67 5.29
C PHE A 113 4.79 3.88 5.04
N TRP A 114 5.18 3.65 3.77
CA TRP A 114 6.35 2.85 3.44
C TRP A 114 7.69 3.37 4.02
N PRO A 115 7.97 4.68 4.04
CA PRO A 115 9.18 5.22 4.68
C PRO A 115 9.28 4.85 6.17
N ASP A 116 8.15 4.83 6.89
CA ASP A 116 8.09 4.45 8.31
C ASP A 116 8.40 2.96 8.49
N VAL A 117 7.79 2.10 7.68
CA VAL A 117 8.06 0.65 7.70
C VAL A 117 9.53 0.38 7.39
N HIS A 118 10.09 1.03 6.38
CA HIS A 118 11.50 0.90 6.03
C HIS A 118 12.42 1.32 7.18
N MET A 119 12.16 2.46 7.81
CA MET A 119 12.93 2.95 8.96
C MET A 119 12.93 1.93 10.11
N ARG A 120 11.77 1.36 10.45
CA ARG A 120 11.65 0.37 11.53
C ARG A 120 12.39 -0.94 11.22
N ILE A 121 12.38 -1.39 9.95
CA ILE A 121 13.18 -2.56 9.52
C ILE A 121 14.68 -2.27 9.63
N ILE A 122 15.14 -1.08 9.23
CA ILE A 122 16.54 -0.67 9.41
C ILE A 122 16.93 -0.64 10.89
N VAL A 123 16.07 -0.10 11.76
CA VAL A 123 16.29 -0.11 13.21
C VAL A 123 16.38 -1.55 13.73
N ALA A 124 15.51 -2.45 13.29
CA ALA A 124 15.57 -3.87 13.66
C ALA A 124 16.87 -4.54 13.20
N LEU A 125 17.39 -4.20 12.01
CA LEU A 125 18.70 -4.66 11.52
C LEU A 125 19.84 -4.16 12.40
N VAL A 126 19.86 -2.87 12.76
CA VAL A 126 20.88 -2.29 13.64
C VAL A 126 20.83 -2.95 15.03
N VAL A 127 19.63 -3.16 15.59
CA VAL A 127 19.44 -3.86 16.87
C VAL A 127 19.98 -5.30 16.78
N SER A 128 19.70 -6.03 15.71
CA SER A 128 20.25 -7.38 15.50
C SER A 128 21.78 -7.39 15.47
N GLN A 129 22.39 -6.44 14.76
CA GLN A 129 23.85 -6.31 14.66
C GLN A 129 24.50 -5.98 16.02
N LEU A 130 23.91 -5.07 16.79
CA LEU A 130 24.38 -4.71 18.13
C LEU A 130 24.26 -5.89 19.11
N LEU A 131 23.15 -6.63 19.06
CA LEU A 131 22.96 -7.83 19.88
C LEU A 131 23.94 -8.94 19.50
N LEU A 132 24.20 -9.14 18.20
CA LEU A 132 25.19 -10.09 17.72
C LEU A 132 26.60 -9.71 18.20
N MET A 133 26.94 -8.42 18.16
CA MET A 133 28.20 -7.90 18.70
C MET A 133 28.33 -8.20 20.20
N GLY A 134 27.28 -7.94 20.97
CA GLY A 134 27.23 -8.27 22.41
C GLY A 134 27.43 -9.76 22.67
N LEU A 135 26.77 -10.63 21.90
CA LEU A 135 26.90 -12.07 22.02
C LEU A 135 28.31 -12.57 21.67
N LEU A 136 28.91 -12.10 20.57
CA LEU A 136 30.25 -12.51 20.16
C LEU A 136 31.34 -11.97 21.08
N SER A 137 31.13 -10.79 21.68
CA SER A 137 32.02 -10.25 22.71
C SER A 137 32.18 -11.21 23.90
N THR A 138 31.13 -11.93 24.28
CA THR A 138 31.21 -12.92 25.38
C THR A 138 32.00 -14.17 25.02
N LYS A 139 32.17 -14.48 23.73
CA LYS A 139 32.88 -15.68 23.24
C LYS A 139 34.36 -15.43 22.93
N GLN A 140 34.92 -14.28 23.32
CA GLN A 140 36.33 -13.89 23.09
C GLN A 140 36.76 -13.95 21.60
N ALA A 141 35.81 -13.80 20.66
CA ALA A 141 36.09 -13.80 19.22
C ALA A 141 36.58 -12.42 18.74
N ALA A 142 37.73 -11.97 19.24
CA ALA A 142 38.27 -10.63 19.00
C ALA A 142 38.61 -10.34 17.52
N GLN A 143 38.85 -11.37 16.72
CA GLN A 143 39.15 -11.24 15.28
C GLN A 143 37.95 -10.74 14.46
N SER A 144 36.72 -10.90 14.97
CA SER A 144 35.49 -10.53 14.24
C SER A 144 35.00 -9.10 14.53
N THR A 145 35.57 -8.43 15.52
CA THR A 145 35.15 -7.10 16.00
C THR A 145 35.15 -5.99 14.93
N PRO A 146 36.17 -5.83 14.06
CA PRO A 146 36.15 -4.74 13.08
C PRO A 146 35.04 -4.91 12.04
N LEU A 147 34.76 -6.15 11.61
CA LEU A 147 33.69 -6.44 10.66
C LEU A 147 32.30 -6.17 11.27
N LEU A 148 32.11 -6.52 12.56
CA LEU A 148 30.85 -6.30 13.27
C LEU A 148 30.53 -4.82 13.49
N ILE A 149 31.55 -3.96 13.61
CA ILE A 149 31.39 -2.51 13.73
C ILE A 149 31.11 -1.87 12.36
N ALA A 150 31.70 -2.40 11.29
CA ALA A 150 31.46 -1.88 9.94
C ALA A 150 29.99 -2.07 9.49
N LEU A 151 29.33 -3.15 9.92
CA LEU A 151 27.94 -3.47 9.57
C LEU A 151 26.92 -2.38 9.96
N PRO A 152 26.80 -1.94 11.23
CA PRO A 152 25.86 -0.88 11.62
C PRO A 152 26.19 0.47 10.97
N VAL A 153 27.47 0.77 10.73
CA VAL A 153 27.85 2.00 10.02
C VAL A 153 27.35 1.97 8.58
N LEU A 154 27.53 0.83 7.89
CA LEU A 154 27.07 0.65 6.52
C LEU A 154 25.53 0.68 6.44
N THR A 155 24.81 0.04 7.35
CA THR A 155 23.34 0.06 7.34
C THR A 155 22.77 1.44 7.60
N ILE A 156 23.35 2.22 8.52
CA ILE A 156 22.94 3.60 8.78
C ILE A 156 23.25 4.48 7.56
N TRP A 157 24.43 4.33 6.95
CA TRP A 157 24.79 5.05 5.73
C TRP A 157 23.84 4.74 4.57
N PHE A 158 23.51 3.45 4.39
CA PHE A 158 22.52 3.01 3.42
C PHE A 158 21.13 3.62 3.67
N HIS A 159 20.71 3.70 4.94
CA HIS A 159 19.46 4.38 5.28
C HIS A 159 19.46 5.85 4.90
N PHE A 160 20.55 6.59 5.17
CA PHE A 160 20.66 7.99 4.75
C PHE A 160 20.62 8.14 3.22
N PHE A 161 21.26 7.23 2.49
CA PHE A 161 21.17 7.19 1.03
C PHE A 161 19.73 6.97 0.55
N CYS A 162 19.04 5.95 1.10
CA CYS A 162 17.66 5.66 0.73
C CYS A 162 16.71 6.80 1.09
N LYS A 163 16.92 7.42 2.25
CA LYS A 163 16.15 8.57 2.72
C LYS A 163 16.30 9.75 1.76
N GLY A 164 17.52 10.12 1.40
CA GLY A 164 17.75 11.21 0.45
C GLY A 164 17.22 10.92 -0.96
N ARG A 165 17.29 9.66 -1.41
CA ARG A 165 17.00 9.31 -2.82
C ARG A 165 15.53 8.93 -3.09
N TYR A 166 14.85 8.29 -2.13
CA TYR A 166 13.54 7.67 -2.37
C TYR A 166 12.42 8.26 -1.50
N GLU A 167 12.69 8.70 -0.27
CA GLU A 167 11.66 9.30 0.61
C GLU A 167 10.93 10.50 -0.04
N PRO A 168 11.59 11.39 -0.81
CA PRO A 168 10.90 12.50 -1.46
C PRO A 168 9.75 12.07 -2.38
N ALA A 169 9.80 10.86 -2.95
CA ALA A 169 8.72 10.35 -3.80
C ALA A 169 7.43 10.01 -3.02
N PHE A 170 7.56 9.74 -1.71
CA PHE A 170 6.41 9.44 -0.83
C PHE A 170 5.86 10.69 -0.15
N VAL A 171 6.72 11.69 0.09
CA VAL A 171 6.35 12.91 0.86
C VAL A 171 5.98 14.08 -0.05
N ARG A 172 6.57 14.18 -1.24
CA ARG A 172 6.40 15.32 -2.15
C ARG A 172 5.84 14.86 -3.49
N TYR A 173 4.75 15.48 -3.91
CA TYR A 173 4.19 15.25 -5.24
C TYR A 173 4.89 16.14 -6.28
N PRO A 174 5.52 15.57 -7.33
CA PRO A 174 6.27 16.36 -8.32
C PRO A 174 5.34 17.13 -9.27
N LEU A 175 5.67 18.41 -9.52
CA LEU A 175 4.86 19.29 -10.36
C LEU A 175 4.71 18.80 -11.81
N GLN A 176 5.69 18.07 -12.32
CA GLN A 176 5.63 17.50 -13.67
C GLN A 176 4.50 16.47 -13.79
N GLU A 177 4.33 15.59 -12.80
CA GLU A 177 3.24 14.61 -12.78
C GLU A 177 1.89 15.30 -12.56
N ALA A 178 1.85 16.34 -11.72
CA ALA A 178 0.65 17.17 -11.53
C ALA A 178 0.17 17.78 -12.85
N MET A 179 1.06 18.48 -13.56
CA MET A 179 0.73 19.12 -14.83
C MET A 179 0.34 18.09 -15.91
N MET A 180 1.01 16.94 -15.95
CA MET A 180 0.68 15.88 -16.88
C MET A 180 -0.73 15.32 -16.60
N LYS A 181 -1.06 15.07 -15.33
CA LYS A 181 -2.38 14.59 -14.92
C LYS A 181 -3.48 15.61 -15.24
N ASP A 182 -3.26 16.89 -14.92
CA ASP A 182 -4.20 17.98 -15.21
C ASP A 182 -4.46 18.12 -16.72
N THR A 183 -3.41 17.98 -17.54
CA THR A 183 -3.54 18.03 -19.01
C THR A 183 -4.36 16.86 -19.53
N LEU A 184 -4.12 15.65 -19.02
CA LEU A 184 -4.87 14.46 -19.42
C LEU A 184 -6.34 14.53 -19.00
N GLU A 185 -6.62 15.05 -17.80
CA GLU A 185 -7.98 15.23 -17.30
C GLU A 185 -8.75 16.27 -18.14
N ARG A 186 -8.12 17.40 -18.48
CA ARG A 186 -8.72 18.43 -19.34
C ARG A 186 -9.05 17.91 -20.74
N VAL A 187 -8.25 16.99 -21.27
CA VAL A 187 -8.51 16.35 -22.57
C VAL A 187 -9.63 15.31 -22.46
N ARG A 188 -9.67 14.54 -21.35
CA ARG A 188 -10.67 13.50 -21.12
C ARG A 188 -12.06 14.09 -20.88
N GLU A 189 -12.14 15.13 -20.06
CA GLU A 189 -13.38 15.76 -19.60
C GLU A 189 -13.28 17.30 -19.74
N PRO A 190 -13.42 17.84 -20.96
CA PRO A 190 -13.19 19.26 -21.23
C PRO A 190 -14.23 20.19 -20.57
N ASN A 191 -15.43 19.68 -20.27
CA ASN A 191 -16.54 20.47 -19.73
C ASN A 191 -16.78 20.21 -18.23
N LEU A 192 -15.77 19.73 -17.49
CA LEU A 192 -15.90 19.43 -16.06
C LEU A 192 -16.02 20.71 -15.21
N ASN A 193 -17.16 20.89 -14.53
CA ASN A 193 -17.35 22.00 -13.58
C ASN A 193 -16.69 21.69 -12.23
N LEU A 194 -15.39 21.96 -12.13
CA LEU A 194 -14.60 21.71 -10.93
C LEU A 194 -15.09 22.50 -9.70
N LYS A 195 -15.58 23.73 -9.91
CA LYS A 195 -16.07 24.59 -8.82
C LYS A 195 -17.33 24.01 -8.17
N GLY A 196 -18.26 23.51 -8.99
CA GLY A 196 -19.46 22.83 -8.50
C GLY A 196 -19.10 21.57 -7.72
N TYR A 197 -18.27 20.71 -8.31
CA TYR A 197 -17.84 19.45 -7.71
C TYR A 197 -17.15 19.63 -6.34
N LEU A 198 -16.28 20.64 -6.19
CA LEU A 198 -15.51 20.84 -4.95
C LEU A 198 -16.25 21.66 -3.88
N ARG A 199 -17.37 22.33 -4.20
CA ARG A 199 -18.06 23.25 -3.28
C ARG A 199 -18.49 22.59 -1.98
N GLU A 200 -18.95 21.34 -2.06
CA GLU A 200 -19.57 20.62 -0.94
C GLU A 200 -18.70 19.46 -0.41
N ALA A 201 -17.55 19.20 -1.04
CA ALA A 201 -16.72 18.03 -0.75
C ALA A 201 -16.35 17.92 0.75
N TYR A 202 -15.91 19.03 1.35
CA TYR A 202 -15.38 19.09 2.72
C TYR A 202 -16.35 19.66 3.76
N PHE A 203 -17.66 19.72 3.47
CA PHE A 203 -18.63 20.03 4.51
C PHE A 203 -18.69 18.92 5.56
N HIS A 204 -18.93 19.32 6.81
CA HIS A 204 -19.10 18.38 7.90
C HIS A 204 -20.30 17.46 7.58
N PRO A 205 -20.19 16.12 7.76
CA PRO A 205 -21.25 15.18 7.36
C PRO A 205 -22.64 15.53 7.90
N ILE A 206 -22.73 16.10 9.10
CA ILE A 206 -23.99 16.55 9.71
C ILE A 206 -24.73 17.58 8.84
N PHE A 207 -24.01 18.47 8.15
CA PHE A 207 -24.62 19.53 7.34
C PHE A 207 -24.99 19.06 5.92
N LYS A 208 -24.58 17.86 5.51
CA LYS A 208 -24.96 17.29 4.19
C LYS A 208 -26.37 16.67 4.20
N ALA A 209 -26.83 16.21 5.35
CA ALA A 209 -28.10 15.49 5.50
C ALA A 209 -29.37 16.36 5.37
N GLY A 210 -29.23 17.66 5.09
CA GLY A 210 -30.36 18.60 4.99
C GLY A 210 -30.84 18.93 3.58
N ASP A 211 -30.05 18.61 2.53
CA ASP A 211 -30.26 19.13 1.17
C ASP A 211 -30.56 18.04 0.11
N ASP A 212 -30.69 16.76 0.50
CA ASP A 212 -30.92 15.64 -0.44
C ASP A 212 -32.28 15.68 -1.21
N ASP A 213 -33.13 16.67 -0.95
CA ASP A 213 -34.43 16.85 -1.63
C ASP A 213 -34.42 17.93 -2.73
N SER A 214 -33.31 18.63 -3.01
CA SER A 214 -33.34 19.73 -3.99
C SER A 214 -32.04 19.93 -4.78
N GLU A 215 -32.19 19.86 -6.12
CA GLU A 215 -31.34 20.48 -7.15
C GLU A 215 -30.15 19.66 -7.70
N MET A 216 -30.47 18.60 -8.46
CA MET A 216 -29.62 18.11 -9.57
C MET A 216 -30.25 18.49 -10.92
N ASP A 217 -30.39 19.77 -11.22
CA ASP A 217 -30.69 20.26 -12.57
C ASP A 217 -30.11 21.69 -12.70
N GLU A 218 -29.63 22.08 -13.90
CA GLU A 218 -29.16 23.43 -14.28
C GLU A 218 -27.65 23.77 -14.20
N ALA A 219 -26.76 22.99 -14.84
CA ALA A 219 -25.41 23.52 -15.12
C ALA A 219 -24.73 23.04 -16.42
N SER A 220 -25.47 22.65 -17.47
CA SER A 220 -24.89 22.05 -18.68
C SER A 220 -25.13 22.80 -20.00
N GLU A 221 -25.37 24.11 -19.99
CA GLU A 221 -25.54 24.87 -21.24
C GLU A 221 -24.84 26.24 -21.26
N VAL A 222 -23.51 26.32 -21.26
CA VAL A 222 -22.83 27.45 -21.93
C VAL A 222 -21.45 27.04 -22.49
N GLU A 223 -21.30 27.31 -23.80
CA GLU A 223 -20.06 27.44 -24.59
C GLU A 223 -19.30 26.18 -25.07
N MET A 224 -19.74 25.68 -26.23
CA MET A 224 -18.85 25.10 -27.24
C MET A 224 -17.96 26.20 -27.83
N VAL A 225 -16.63 26.03 -27.81
CA VAL A 225 -15.69 26.16 -28.95
C VAL A 225 -14.25 26.08 -28.41
N GLN A 226 -13.59 24.93 -28.61
CA GLN A 226 -12.18 24.83 -29.05
C GLN A 226 -11.86 23.36 -29.36
N LYS A 227 -11.42 23.09 -30.60
CA LYS A 227 -10.98 21.75 -31.03
C LYS A 227 -9.70 21.35 -30.25
N PRO A 228 -9.60 20.13 -29.71
CA PRO A 228 -8.41 19.70 -28.99
C PRO A 228 -7.25 19.45 -29.96
N GLU A 229 -6.10 20.07 -29.69
CA GLU A 229 -4.84 19.79 -30.37
C GLU A 229 -4.28 18.44 -29.86
N LEU A 230 -3.94 17.55 -30.79
CA LEU A 230 -3.47 16.20 -30.46
C LEU A 230 -2.01 16.24 -30.01
N VAL A 231 -1.76 15.95 -28.73
CA VAL A 231 -0.40 15.79 -28.19
C VAL A 231 0.09 14.37 -28.49
N PRO A 232 1.17 14.18 -29.27
CA PRO A 232 1.69 12.86 -29.57
C PRO A 232 2.30 12.22 -28.32
N THR A 233 1.75 11.09 -27.88
CA THR A 233 2.33 10.28 -26.80
C THR A 233 3.09 9.10 -27.39
N LYS A 234 4.37 8.94 -27.01
CA LYS A 234 5.20 7.81 -27.44
C LYS A 234 4.96 6.61 -26.53
N ARG A 235 4.03 5.73 -26.90
CA ARG A 235 3.81 4.47 -26.20
C ARG A 235 4.81 3.41 -26.70
N HIS A 236 5.82 3.05 -25.89
CA HIS A 236 6.62 1.85 -26.15
C HIS A 236 5.79 0.61 -25.79
N SER A 237 5.03 0.10 -26.77
CA SER A 237 4.35 -1.19 -26.65
C SER A 237 5.37 -2.32 -26.83
N ARG A 238 5.58 -3.13 -25.79
CA ARG A 238 6.20 -4.45 -25.93
C ARG A 238 5.18 -5.35 -26.63
N ARG A 239 5.40 -5.59 -27.93
CA ARG A 239 4.62 -6.49 -28.78
C ARG A 239 4.56 -7.90 -28.17
N HIS A 240 3.40 -8.29 -27.63
CA HIS A 240 2.92 -9.67 -27.63
C HIS A 240 1.39 -9.66 -27.58
N THR A 241 0.76 -9.43 -28.73
CA THR A 241 -0.66 -9.72 -28.96
C THR A 241 -0.89 -9.83 -30.47
N PRO A 242 -1.53 -10.88 -30.99
CA PRO A 242 -1.71 -11.09 -32.42
C PRO A 242 -3.07 -10.51 -32.85
N MET A 243 -3.13 -9.21 -33.12
CA MET A 243 -4.22 -8.66 -33.93
C MET A 243 -3.81 -7.31 -34.54
N SER A 244 -3.87 -7.23 -35.86
CA SER A 244 -3.58 -6.01 -36.62
C SER A 244 -4.78 -5.08 -36.58
N SER A 245 -4.64 -3.90 -35.99
CA SER A 245 -5.57 -2.79 -36.21
C SER A 245 -5.37 -2.24 -37.63
N ILE A 246 -6.43 -2.25 -38.42
CA ILE A 246 -6.52 -1.61 -39.73
C ILE A 246 -6.25 -0.11 -39.55
N GLY A 247 -5.13 0.37 -40.09
CA GLY A 247 -4.76 1.78 -40.11
C GLY A 247 -5.23 2.41 -41.40
N SER A 248 -6.00 3.49 -41.30
CA SER A 248 -6.25 4.42 -42.38
C SER A 248 -4.96 5.15 -42.74
N ASP A 249 -4.52 4.99 -43.98
CA ASP A 249 -3.41 5.71 -44.58
C ASP A 249 -3.65 7.22 -44.54
N ALA A 250 -2.64 7.96 -44.08
CA ALA A 250 -2.48 9.39 -44.36
C ALA A 250 -1.05 9.63 -44.87
N PRO A 251 -0.87 10.50 -45.87
CA PRO A 251 0.25 10.44 -46.80
C PRO A 251 1.56 10.98 -46.21
N LEU A 252 2.65 10.30 -46.58
CA LEU A 252 4.03 10.64 -46.28
C LEU A 252 4.39 12.04 -46.80
N LEU A 253 4.67 12.96 -45.88
CA LEU A 253 5.31 14.24 -46.18
C LEU A 253 6.82 13.99 -46.31
N ASN A 254 7.31 14.00 -47.54
CA ASN A 254 8.72 13.94 -47.90
C ASN A 254 9.51 15.04 -47.18
N GLN A 255 10.54 14.67 -46.42
CA GLN A 255 11.66 15.56 -46.09
C GLN A 255 12.87 15.18 -46.97
N PRO A 256 13.61 16.15 -47.52
CA PRO A 256 14.80 15.88 -48.33
C PRO A 256 15.97 15.42 -47.44
N ALA A 257 16.73 14.44 -47.94
CA ALA A 257 17.92 13.90 -47.29
C ALA A 257 19.07 14.94 -47.20
N PRO A 258 19.91 14.90 -46.17
CA PRO A 258 21.16 15.65 -46.16
C PRO A 258 22.19 14.93 -47.03
N ASN A 259 22.70 15.62 -48.06
CA ASN A 259 23.98 15.27 -48.67
C ASN A 259 25.09 15.84 -47.78
N LEU A 260 26.17 15.06 -47.59
CA LEU A 260 27.52 15.39 -47.11
C LEU A 260 27.72 16.73 -46.37
#